data_AF-A0A662RFC3-F1
#
_entry.id   AF-A0A662RFC3-F1
#
_cell.length_a   1.000
_cell.length_b   1.000
_cell.length_c   1.000
_cell.angle_alpha   90.00
_cell.angle_beta   90.00
_cell.angle_gamma   90.00
#
_symmetry.space_group_name_H-M   'P 1'
#
loop_
_entity.id
_entity.type
_entity.pdbx_description
1 polymer ?
#
loop_
_entity_poly.entity_id
_entity_poly.type
_entity_poly.pdbx_seq_one_letter_code
_entity_poly.pdbx_strand_id
1 'polypeptide(L)'
;MKVTAVTWGSDMALLVNACKELGIELNVWSTHDVEDEEKRKECIKSFAQADIVLLHPSNEEYWDEIIGGLNKGVPTIPFGHDSSFWSLSNVSLEVVATVNAYHVYGGAENITNMLRYIG
;
A
#
# COMPACT_ATOMS: atom_id res chain seq x y z
N MET A 1 2.03 13.38 -6.97
CA MET A 1 2.40 12.15 -6.25
C MET A 1 1.66 10.98 -6.87
N LYS A 2 2.36 9.87 -7.05
CA LYS A 2 1.83 8.59 -7.52
C LYS A 2 1.99 7.53 -6.43
N VAL A 3 0.87 6.94 -6.02
CA VAL A 3 0.82 5.88 -5.01
C VAL A 3 0.51 4.56 -5.70
N THR A 4 1.27 3.52 -5.35
CA THR A 4 0.86 2.14 -5.64
C THR A 4 0.44 1.48 -4.32
N ALA A 5 -0.74 0.87 -4.28
CA ALA A 5 -1.26 0.21 -3.10
C ALA A 5 -1.68 -1.24 -3.38
N VAL A 6 -1.29 -2.17 -2.51
CA VAL A 6 -1.86 -3.52 -2.46
C VAL A 6 -2.58 -3.65 -1.12
N THR A 7 -3.90 -3.77 -1.15
CA THR A 7 -4.74 -3.70 0.07
C THR A 7 -5.96 -4.62 -0.01
N TRP A 8 -6.76 -4.72 1.05
CA TRP A 8 -8.05 -5.41 1.00
C TRP A 8 -9.04 -4.67 0.10
N GLY A 9 -9.94 -5.42 -0.54
CA GLY A 9 -10.95 -4.85 -1.45
C GLY A 9 -11.84 -3.80 -0.80
N SER A 10 -12.11 -3.91 0.51
CA SER A 10 -12.86 -2.91 1.29
C SER A 10 -12.17 -1.55 1.38
N ASP A 11 -10.84 -1.54 1.45
CA ASP A 11 -10.05 -0.31 1.61
C ASP A 11 -9.74 0.37 0.27
N MET A 12 -9.82 -0.37 -0.84
CA MET A 12 -9.61 0.16 -2.18
C MET A 12 -10.53 1.34 -2.47
N ALA A 13 -11.82 1.23 -2.16
CA ALA A 13 -12.79 2.28 -2.45
C ALA A 13 -12.48 3.57 -1.67
N LEU A 14 -12.00 3.46 -0.43
CA LEU A 14 -11.61 4.60 0.38
C LEU A 14 -10.37 5.29 -0.20
N LEU A 15 -9.35 4.51 -0.59
CA LEU A 15 -8.14 5.03 -1.23
C LEU A 15 -8.45 5.72 -2.56
N VAL A 16 -9.26 5.11 -3.42
CA VAL A 16 -9.65 5.69 -4.71
C VAL A 16 -10.32 7.05 -4.53
N ASN A 17 -11.27 7.15 -3.61
CA ASN A 17 -11.97 8.41 -3.36
C ASN A 17 -11.04 9.48 -2.79
N ALA A 18 -10.21 9.12 -1.81
CA ALA A 18 -9.27 10.05 -1.19
C ALA A 18 -8.19 10.53 -2.17
N CYS A 19 -7.61 9.64 -2.98
CA CYS A 19 -6.66 10.01 -4.03
C CYS A 19 -7.29 10.94 -5.07
N LYS A 20 -8.54 10.67 -5.49
CA LYS A 20 -9.26 11.54 -6.42
C LYS A 20 -9.49 12.94 -5.85
N GLU A 21 -9.86 13.04 -4.56
CA GLU A 21 -10.02 14.33 -3.86
C GLU A 21 -8.71 15.12 -3.82
N LEU A 22 -7.60 14.43 -3.57
CA LEU A 22 -6.28 15.04 -3.39
C LEU A 22 -5.49 15.23 -4.70
N GLY A 23 -6.01 14.77 -5.84
CA GLY A 23 -5.30 14.81 -7.12
C GLY A 23 -4.06 13.90 -7.17
N ILE A 24 -4.08 12.81 -6.41
CA ILE A 24 -3.02 11.80 -6.34
C ILE A 24 -3.28 10.74 -7.41
N GLU A 25 -2.27 10.38 -8.20
CA GLU A 25 -2.35 9.24 -9.11
C GLU A 25 -2.29 7.94 -8.30
N LEU A 26 -3.20 7.00 -8.53
CA LEU A 26 -3.31 5.76 -7.77
C LEU A 26 -3.30 4.54 -8.69
N ASN A 27 -2.36 3.63 -8.45
CA ASN A 27 -2.44 2.24 -8.89
C ASN A 27 -2.83 1.40 -7.68
N VAL A 28 -4.00 0.77 -7.69
CA VAL A 28 -4.48 -0.01 -6.54
C VAL A 28 -4.87 -1.41 -6.96
N TRP A 29 -4.44 -2.38 -6.16
CA TRP A 29 -4.66 -3.81 -6.36
C TRP A 29 -5.28 -4.38 -5.09
N SER A 30 -6.30 -5.24 -5.23
CA SER A 30 -6.74 -6.02 -4.08
C SER A 30 -5.76 -7.17 -3.81
N THR A 31 -5.74 -7.67 -2.58
CA THR A 31 -5.04 -8.93 -2.25
C THR A 31 -5.55 -10.09 -3.11
N HIS A 32 -6.82 -10.06 -3.54
CA HIS A 32 -7.38 -11.05 -4.45
C HIS A 32 -6.92 -10.86 -5.90
N ASP A 33 -6.70 -9.63 -6.37
CA ASP A 33 -6.22 -9.37 -7.74
C ASP A 33 -4.84 -9.95 -7.98
N VAL A 34 -3.97 -9.88 -6.98
CA VAL A 34 -2.57 -10.34 -7.08
C VAL A 34 -2.42 -11.86 -6.91
N GLU A 35 -3.51 -12.59 -6.64
CA GLU A 35 -3.51 -14.05 -6.76
C GLU A 35 -3.30 -14.49 -8.21
N ASP A 36 -3.87 -13.74 -9.17
CA ASP A 36 -3.66 -13.95 -10.60
C ASP A 36 -2.24 -13.54 -11.02
N GLU A 37 -1.54 -14.43 -11.71
CA GLU A 37 -0.13 -14.27 -12.06
C GLU A 37 0.13 -13.04 -12.95
N GLU A 38 -0.72 -12.79 -13.95
CA GLU A 38 -0.52 -11.68 -14.88
C GLU A 38 -0.81 -10.35 -14.21
N LYS A 39 -1.88 -10.28 -13.40
CA LYS A 39 -2.16 -9.10 -12.56
C LYS A 39 -1.05 -8.84 -11.55
N ARG A 40 -0.49 -9.87 -10.92
CA ARG A 40 0.63 -9.74 -9.98
C ARG A 40 1.88 -9.17 -10.65
N LYS A 41 2.21 -9.63 -11.86
CA LYS A 41 3.33 -9.06 -12.64
C LYS A 41 3.11 -7.58 -12.96
N GLU A 42 1.89 -7.20 -13.35
CA GLU A 42 1.55 -5.78 -13.58
C GLU A 42 1.61 -4.96 -12.29
N CYS A 43 1.15 -5.52 -11.16
CA CYS A 43 1.30 -4.93 -9.84
C CYS A 43 2.78 -4.65 -9.51
N ILE A 44 3.65 -5.64 -9.66
CA ILE A 44 5.09 -5.51 -9.40
C ILE A 44 5.72 -4.44 -10.30
N LYS A 45 5.38 -4.40 -11.59
CA LYS A 45 5.86 -3.35 -12.52
C LYS A 45 5.45 -1.95 -12.06
N SER A 46 4.27 -1.82 -11.45
CA SER A 46 3.75 -0.53 -10.99
C SER A 46 4.51 0.06 -9.79
N PHE A 47 5.28 -0.76 -9.04
CA PHE A 47 6.13 -0.26 -7.94
C PHE A 47 7.25 0.65 -8.43
N ALA A 48 7.83 0.38 -9.61
CA ALA A 48 8.96 1.15 -10.14
C ALA A 48 8.57 2.58 -10.58
N GLN A 49 7.28 2.82 -10.80
CA GLN A 49 6.75 4.14 -11.19
C GLN A 49 6.16 4.91 -10.01
N ALA A 50 6.06 4.30 -8.83
CA ALA A 50 5.44 4.92 -7.67
C ALA A 50 6.40 5.86 -6.95
N ASP A 51 5.86 6.94 -6.41
CA ASP A 51 6.56 7.77 -5.42
C ASP A 51 6.50 7.09 -4.04
N ILE A 52 5.40 6.35 -3.75
CA ILE A 52 5.17 5.63 -2.49
C ILE A 52 4.43 4.31 -2.75
N VAL A 53 4.83 3.26 -2.05
CA VAL A 53 4.15 1.96 -2.02
C VAL A 53 3.48 1.73 -0.67
N LEU A 54 2.18 1.47 -0.69
CA LEU A 54 1.38 1.05 0.47
C LEU A 54 1.09 -0.45 0.37
N LEU A 55 1.36 -1.18 1.45
CA LEU A 55 1.24 -2.64 1.46
C LEU A 55 0.44 -3.14 2.65
N HIS A 56 -0.61 -3.90 2.40
CA HIS A 56 -1.26 -4.74 3.40
C HIS A 56 -0.88 -6.22 3.14
N PRO A 57 0.32 -6.65 3.55
CA PRO A 57 0.81 -7.99 3.28
C PRO A 57 0.03 -9.06 4.05
N SER A 58 0.07 -10.28 3.53
CA SER A 58 -0.44 -11.47 4.19
C SER A 58 0.48 -12.67 3.93
N ASN A 59 0.15 -13.85 4.47
CA ASN A 59 1.08 -14.98 4.58
C ASN A 59 1.04 -15.94 3.38
N GLU A 60 0.23 -15.67 2.36
CA GLU A 60 0.11 -16.49 1.17
C GLU A 60 1.39 -16.44 0.32
N GLU A 61 1.77 -17.56 -0.30
CA GLU A 61 3.07 -17.73 -1.01
C GLU A 61 3.31 -16.70 -2.13
N TYR A 62 2.26 -16.20 -2.78
CA TYR A 62 2.39 -15.20 -3.84
C TYR A 62 2.93 -13.84 -3.33
N TRP A 63 2.87 -13.59 -2.02
CA TRP A 63 3.46 -12.40 -1.42
C TRP A 63 4.97 -12.39 -1.48
N ASP A 64 5.64 -13.55 -1.52
CA ASP A 64 7.10 -13.60 -1.68
C ASP A 64 7.54 -12.96 -3.00
N GLU A 65 6.76 -13.14 -4.07
CA GLU A 65 7.01 -12.52 -5.37
C GLU A 65 6.77 -11.00 -5.33
N ILE A 66 5.70 -10.56 -4.65
CA ILE A 66 5.38 -9.14 -4.49
C ILE A 66 6.47 -8.44 -3.67
N ILE A 67 6.87 -9.03 -2.55
CA ILE A 67 7.93 -8.53 -1.66
C ILE A 67 9.27 -8.51 -2.38
N GLY A 68 9.59 -9.57 -3.14
CA GLY A 68 10.80 -9.64 -3.97
C GLY A 68 10.83 -8.59 -5.09
N GLY A 69 9.66 -8.11 -5.53
CA GLY A 69 9.51 -7.06 -6.53
C GLY A 69 9.67 -5.63 -6.00
N LEU A 70 9.79 -5.43 -4.69
CA LEU A 70 9.89 -4.10 -4.09
C LEU A 70 11.19 -3.39 -4.45
N ASN A 71 11.06 -2.11 -4.84
CA ASN A 71 12.21 -1.26 -5.11
C ASN A 71 12.65 -0.54 -3.83
N LYS A 72 13.87 -0.83 -3.35
CA LYS A 72 14.45 -0.21 -2.16
C LYS A 72 14.60 1.32 -2.25
N GLY A 73 14.62 1.88 -3.46
CA GLY A 73 14.64 3.32 -3.69
C GLY A 73 13.28 4.02 -3.58
N VAL A 74 12.18 3.25 -3.52
CA VAL A 74 10.81 3.77 -3.38
C VAL A 74 10.33 3.57 -1.94
N PRO A 75 9.92 4.63 -1.22
CA PRO A 75 9.30 4.51 0.10
C PRO A 75 8.19 3.47 0.13
N THR A 76 8.35 2.47 1.01
CA THR A 76 7.45 1.34 1.17
C THR A 76 6.96 1.30 2.61
N ILE A 77 5.64 1.36 2.76
CA ILE A 77 4.96 1.43 4.04
C ILE A 77 4.02 0.21 4.17
N PRO A 78 4.47 -0.87 4.83
CA PRO A 78 3.59 -1.95 5.25
C PRO A 78 2.63 -1.45 6.34
N PHE A 79 1.40 -1.91 6.32
CA PHE A 79 0.39 -1.68 7.35
C PHE A 79 -0.52 -2.92 7.47
N GLY A 80 -1.36 -2.96 8.51
CA GLY A 80 -2.21 -4.10 8.82
C GLY A 80 -1.93 -4.67 10.20
N HIS A 81 -2.68 -5.73 10.53
CA HIS A 81 -2.71 -6.29 11.88
C HIS A 81 -1.43 -7.04 12.30
N ASP A 82 -0.73 -7.67 11.35
CA ASP A 82 0.48 -8.43 11.65
C ASP A 82 1.73 -7.53 11.57
N SER A 83 2.19 -7.10 12.75
CA SER A 83 3.37 -6.24 12.89
C SER A 83 4.69 -6.88 12.42
N SER A 84 4.75 -8.21 12.21
CA SER A 84 5.97 -8.86 11.71
C SER A 84 6.37 -8.34 10.32
N PHE A 85 5.38 -7.95 9.52
CA PHE A 85 5.58 -7.36 8.20
C PHE A 85 6.09 -5.92 8.22
N TRP A 86 6.12 -5.25 9.38
CA TRP A 86 6.66 -3.88 9.45
C TRP A 86 8.14 -3.81 9.09
N SER A 87 8.84 -4.94 9.22
CA SER A 87 10.23 -5.12 8.78
C SER A 87 10.44 -4.96 7.26
N LEU A 88 9.37 -5.02 6.45
CA LEU A 88 9.41 -4.75 5.01
C LEU A 88 9.60 -3.26 4.70
N SER A 89 9.41 -2.38 5.69
CA SER A 89 9.52 -0.95 5.49
C SER A 89 10.96 -0.50 5.25
N ASN A 90 11.12 0.45 4.34
CA ASN A 90 12.35 1.24 4.17
C ASN A 90 12.17 2.70 4.62
N VAL A 91 11.08 3.02 5.32
CA VAL A 91 10.87 4.29 6.04
C VAL A 91 11.00 4.07 7.55
N SER A 92 10.89 5.12 8.36
CA SER A 92 10.94 4.96 9.82
C SER A 92 9.72 4.20 10.34
N LEU A 93 9.90 3.43 11.43
CA LEU A 93 8.80 2.74 12.08
C LEU A 93 7.73 3.69 12.64
N GLU A 94 8.08 4.95 12.90
CA GLU A 94 7.13 5.99 13.27
C GLU A 94 6.12 6.28 12.13
N VAL A 95 6.59 6.32 10.88
CA VAL A 95 5.74 6.49 9.70
C VAL A 95 4.83 5.27 9.55
N VAL A 96 5.37 4.06 9.68
CA VAL A 96 4.60 2.80 9.64
C VAL A 96 3.50 2.79 10.71
N ALA A 97 3.84 3.11 11.96
CA ALA A 97 2.88 3.13 13.06
C ALA A 97 1.78 4.17 12.84
N THR A 98 2.13 5.35 12.31
CA THR A 98 1.16 6.42 12.02
C THR A 98 0.21 6.04 10.90
N VAL A 99 0.73 5.49 9.80
CA VAL A 99 -0.09 4.97 8.68
C VAL A 99 -1.01 3.84 9.15
N ASN A 100 -0.48 2.91 9.95
CA ASN A 100 -1.28 1.83 10.50
C ASN A 100 -2.39 2.33 11.44
N ALA A 101 -2.14 3.38 12.22
CA ALA A 101 -3.16 3.99 13.07
C ALA A 101 -4.32 4.57 12.24
N TYR A 102 -4.03 5.31 11.16
CA TYR A 102 -5.08 5.79 10.26
C TYR A 102 -5.90 4.66 9.64
N HIS A 103 -5.24 3.57 9.21
CA HIS A 103 -5.93 2.40 8.67
C HIS A 103 -6.82 1.73 9.72
N VAL A 104 -6.31 1.48 10.94
CA VAL A 104 -7.06 0.84 12.04
C VAL A 104 -8.27 1.67 12.48
N TYR A 105 -8.13 2.99 12.56
CA TYR A 105 -9.27 3.86 12.87
C TYR A 105 -10.24 3.95 11.69
N GLY A 106 -9.75 3.81 10.46
CA GLY A 106 -10.54 3.67 9.25
C GLY A 106 -11.43 4.87 8.93
N GLY A 107 -12.28 4.74 7.91
CA GLY A 107 -13.17 5.80 7.46
C GLY A 107 -12.49 6.83 6.56
N ALA A 108 -13.32 7.54 5.78
CA ALA A 108 -12.85 8.38 4.68
C ALA A 108 -11.88 9.48 5.13
N GLU A 109 -12.17 10.17 6.23
CA GLU A 109 -11.33 11.25 6.75
C GLU A 109 -9.93 10.76 7.16
N ASN A 110 -9.85 9.61 7.83
CA ASN A 110 -8.57 9.04 8.24
C ASN A 110 -7.74 8.60 7.03
N ILE A 111 -8.36 7.99 6.01
CA ILE A 111 -7.65 7.61 4.78
C ILE A 111 -7.16 8.86 4.01
N THR A 112 -7.95 9.92 3.94
CA THR A 112 -7.52 11.20 3.35
C THR A 112 -6.35 11.82 4.14
N ASN A 113 -6.43 11.83 5.47
CA ASN A 113 -5.35 12.36 6.32
C ASN A 113 -4.09 11.50 6.28
N MET A 114 -4.23 10.18 6.13
CA MET A 114 -3.11 9.26 5.89
C MET A 114 -2.36 9.64 4.60
N LEU A 115 -3.08 9.89 3.50
CA LEU A 115 -2.46 10.29 2.24
C LEU A 115 -1.80 11.67 2.31
N ARG A 116 -2.37 12.62 3.06
CA ARG A 116 -1.74 13.94 3.33
C ARG A 116 -0.51 13.84 4.24
N TYR A 117 -0.46 12.85 5.12
CA TYR A 117 0.67 12.65 6.02
C TYR A 117 1.89 12.11 5.26
N ILE A 118 1.67 11.18 4.32
CA ILE A 118 2.76 10.54 3.58
C ILE A 118 3.21 11.32 2.33
N GLY A 119 2.45 12.33 1.87
CA GLY A 119 2.67 13.05 0.61
C GLY A 119 2.71 14.56 0.74
#